data_AF-A0A8C5GSP0-F1
#
_entry.id   AF-A0A8C5GSP0-F1
#
_cell.length_a   1.000
_cell.length_b   1.000
_cell.length_c   1.000
_cell.angle_alpha   90.00
_cell.angle_beta   90.00
_cell.angle_gamma   90.00
#
_symmetry.space_group_name_H-M   'P 1'
#
loop_
_entity.id
_entity.type
_entity.pdbx_description
1 polymer ?
#
loop_
_entity_poly.entity_id
_entity_poly.type
_entity_poly.pdbx_seq_one_letter_code
_entity_poly.pdbx_strand_id
1 'polypeptide(L)'
;MSGPLTAEHCKSELMTLFFTVLHNLRYFSTASSDVPNFPEFVVVGYVDDVQIIHYDSNSRTAVPKQDWMKEITDQQFWKEETWRAMGDQKMFKDNLETLKQSFNQTGGLLKFSCSF
;
A
#
# COMPACT_ATOMS: atom_id res chain seq x y z
N MET A 1 -11.94 -60.91 -21.43
CA MET A 1 -12.06 -60.92 -19.96
C MET A 1 -11.87 -59.50 -19.47
N SER A 2 -12.99 -58.79 -19.32
CA SER A 2 -13.10 -57.41 -18.83
C SER A 2 -13.28 -57.46 -17.31
N GLY A 3 -12.26 -57.06 -16.55
CA GLY A 3 -12.38 -56.84 -15.11
C GLY A 3 -13.06 -55.51 -14.79
N PRO A 4 -13.60 -55.30 -13.58
CA PRO A 4 -14.31 -54.08 -13.24
C PRO A 4 -13.32 -52.93 -13.06
N LEU A 5 -13.60 -51.80 -13.71
CA LEU A 5 -12.94 -50.52 -13.44
C LEU A 5 -13.29 -50.11 -12.02
N THR A 6 -12.35 -50.26 -11.08
CA THR A 6 -12.49 -49.78 -9.72
C THR A 6 -12.49 -48.25 -9.71
N ALA A 7 -13.37 -47.64 -8.90
CA ALA A 7 -13.60 -46.20 -8.78
C ALA A 7 -12.35 -45.35 -8.46
N GLU A 8 -11.20 -45.98 -8.22
CA GLU A 8 -9.91 -45.31 -8.08
C GLU A 8 -9.35 -44.76 -9.40
N HIS A 9 -9.86 -45.21 -10.55
CA HIS A 9 -9.51 -44.62 -11.85
C HIS A 9 -10.21 -43.27 -12.11
N CYS A 10 -11.16 -42.88 -11.25
CA CYS A 10 -11.84 -41.59 -11.28
C CYS A 10 -11.35 -40.66 -10.15
N LYS A 11 -10.05 -40.71 -9.84
CA LYS A 11 -9.42 -39.73 -8.95
C LYS A 11 -8.22 -39.01 -9.56
N SER A 12 -7.73 -39.45 -10.72
CA SER A 12 -6.59 -38.79 -11.41
C SER A 12 -7.00 -37.73 -12.42
N GLU A 13 -8.29 -37.52 -12.68
CA GLU A 13 -8.79 -36.51 -13.62
C GLU A 13 -9.62 -35.39 -12.96
N LEU A 14 -9.44 -35.16 -11.65
CA LEU A 14 -10.01 -33.98 -11.01
C LEU A 14 -9.04 -32.80 -11.11
N MET A 15 -9.21 -32.07 -12.21
CA MET A 15 -8.94 -30.63 -12.33
C MET A 15 -7.53 -30.19 -11.96
N THR A 16 -6.63 -30.25 -12.96
CA THR A 16 -5.58 -29.23 -13.09
C THR A 16 -6.27 -27.87 -13.30
N LEU A 17 -6.73 -27.27 -12.20
CA LEU A 17 -7.16 -25.88 -12.20
C LEU A 17 -5.89 -25.04 -12.32
N PHE A 18 -5.63 -24.51 -13.51
CA PHE A 18 -4.78 -23.34 -13.62
C PHE A 18 -5.54 -22.19 -12.96
N PHE A 19 -5.34 -22.01 -11.65
CA PHE A 19 -5.75 -20.77 -11.01
C PHE A 19 -4.87 -19.67 -11.57
N THR A 20 -5.41 -18.85 -12.46
CA THR A 20 -4.82 -17.55 -12.75
C THR A 20 -4.88 -16.75 -11.45
N VAL A 21 -3.75 -16.58 -10.77
CA VAL A 21 -3.64 -15.71 -9.61
C VAL A 21 -3.52 -14.28 -10.14
N LEU A 22 -4.46 -13.42 -9.75
CA LEU A 22 -4.38 -11.98 -10.01
C LEU A 22 -3.69 -11.33 -8.81
N HIS A 23 -2.65 -10.56 -9.10
CA HIS A 23 -1.93 -9.77 -8.11
C HIS A 23 -2.38 -8.31 -8.16
N ASN A 24 -2.46 -7.65 -7.01
CA ASN A 24 -2.84 -6.24 -6.88
C ASN A 24 -1.83 -5.47 -6.05
N LEU A 25 -1.38 -4.32 -6.58
CA LEU A 25 -0.57 -3.33 -5.89
C LEU A 25 -1.42 -2.08 -5.62
N ARG A 26 -1.51 -1.65 -4.36
CA ARG A 26 -2.24 -0.42 -3.96
C ARG A 26 -1.39 0.48 -3.10
N TYR A 27 -1.50 1.78 -3.33
CA TYR A 27 -0.92 2.80 -2.45
C TYR A 27 -2.00 3.66 -1.82
N PHE A 28 -1.84 3.97 -0.54
CA PHE A 28 -2.70 4.90 0.19
C PHE A 28 -1.85 6.03 0.76
N SER A 29 -2.18 7.25 0.38
CA SER A 29 -1.59 8.48 0.92
C SER A 29 -2.63 9.19 1.75
N THR A 30 -2.35 9.41 3.04
CA THR A 30 -3.25 10.12 3.96
C THR A 30 -2.53 11.33 4.52
N ALA A 31 -3.19 12.49 4.45
CA ALA A 31 -2.80 13.69 5.15
C ALA A 31 -3.86 14.05 6.19
N SER A 32 -3.42 14.53 7.35
CA SER A 32 -4.31 15.00 8.40
C SER A 32 -3.75 16.18 9.15
N SER A 33 -4.63 17.04 9.67
CA SER A 33 -4.26 18.10 10.59
C SER A 33 -4.85 17.86 11.97
N ASP A 34 -4.09 18.24 13.01
CA ASP A 34 -4.59 18.34 14.38
C ASP A 34 -5.03 17.00 15.00
N VAL A 35 -4.43 15.88 14.57
CA VAL A 35 -4.61 14.54 15.16
C VAL A 35 -3.47 14.22 16.13
N PRO A 36 -3.72 14.13 17.44
CA PRO A 36 -2.68 13.78 18.41
C PRO A 36 -2.07 12.41 18.13
N ASN A 37 -0.75 12.30 18.26
CA ASN A 37 0.01 11.05 18.10
C ASN A 37 -0.12 10.36 16.73
N PHE A 38 -0.60 11.06 15.70
CA PHE A 38 -0.65 10.56 14.34
C PHE A 38 0.21 11.46 13.43
N PRO A 39 1.01 10.90 12.50
CA PRO A 39 1.79 11.72 11.58
C PRO A 39 0.89 12.60 10.70
N GLU A 40 1.30 13.82 10.41
CA GLU A 40 0.57 14.72 9.51
C GLU A 40 0.40 14.13 8.11
N PHE A 41 1.33 13.28 7.67
CA PHE A 41 1.26 12.59 6.40
C PHE A 41 1.82 11.17 6.49
N VAL A 42 1.15 10.22 5.85
CA VAL A 42 1.53 8.80 5.79
C VAL A 42 1.29 8.25 4.39
N VAL A 43 2.24 7.46 3.89
CA VAL A 43 2.06 6.60 2.71
C VAL A 43 2.26 5.15 3.10
N VAL A 44 1.34 4.29 2.66
CA VAL A 44 1.46 2.84 2.80
C VAL A 44 1.16 2.17 1.47
N GLY A 45 1.95 1.15 1.11
CA GLY A 45 1.74 0.36 -0.10
C GLY A 45 1.56 -1.12 0.22
N TYR A 46 0.71 -1.79 -0.55
CA TYR A 46 0.32 -3.18 -0.36
C TYR A 46 0.44 -3.99 -1.65
N VAL A 47 0.99 -5.20 -1.57
CA VAL A 47 0.86 -6.24 -2.60
C VAL A 47 -0.01 -7.35 -2.02
N ASP A 48 -1.15 -7.63 -2.64
CA ASP A 48 -2.09 -8.68 -2.20
C ASP A 48 -2.43 -8.60 -0.70
N ASP A 49 -2.79 -7.40 -0.23
CA ASP A 49 -3.09 -7.09 1.17
C ASP A 49 -1.90 -7.21 2.15
N VAL A 50 -0.70 -7.51 1.67
CA VAL A 50 0.54 -7.48 2.45
C VAL A 50 1.20 -6.11 2.33
N GLN A 51 1.37 -5.40 3.45
CA GLN A 51 2.04 -4.10 3.45
C GLN A 51 3.52 -4.26 3.11
N ILE A 52 3.99 -3.57 2.07
CA ILE A 52 5.37 -3.66 1.57
C ILE A 52 6.23 -2.45 1.91
N ILE A 53 5.61 -1.28 2.05
CA ILE A 53 6.26 0.02 2.28
C ILE A 53 5.51 0.85 3.30
N HIS A 54 6.25 1.62 4.08
CA HIS A 54 5.73 2.65 4.96
C HIS A 54 6.59 3.92 4.86
N TYR A 55 5.94 5.06 4.78
CA TYR A 55 6.53 6.37 4.98
C TYR A 55 5.62 7.17 5.91
N ASP A 56 6.20 7.95 6.81
CA ASP A 56 5.47 8.90 7.63
C ASP A 56 6.25 10.22 7.79
N SER A 57 5.53 11.31 8.04
CA SER A 57 6.09 12.65 8.16
C SER A 57 7.03 12.87 9.36
N ASN A 58 7.05 11.95 10.33
CA ASN A 58 7.91 12.03 11.51
C ASN A 58 9.29 11.43 11.19
N SER A 59 9.32 10.23 10.60
CA SER A 59 10.56 9.56 10.19
C SER A 59 11.14 10.10 8.88
N ARG A 60 10.28 10.62 7.99
CA ARG A 60 10.61 11.17 6.66
C ARG A 60 11.49 10.25 5.83
N THR A 61 11.29 8.95 5.99
CA THR A 61 12.06 7.91 5.30
C THR A 61 11.10 6.80 4.89
N ALA A 62 11.14 6.42 3.61
CA ALA A 62 10.41 5.26 3.14
C ALA A 62 11.16 4.00 3.55
N VAL A 63 10.48 3.05 4.20
CA VAL A 63 11.08 1.82 4.70
C VAL A 63 10.34 0.58 4.22
N PRO A 64 11.08 -0.51 3.91
CA PRO A 64 10.47 -1.81 3.63
C PRO A 64 9.81 -2.38 4.88
N LYS A 65 8.65 -2.98 4.69
CA LYS A 65 7.91 -3.69 5.76
C LYS A 65 8.01 -5.20 5.66
N GLN A 66 8.54 -5.71 4.54
CA GLN A 66 8.78 -7.14 4.31
C GLN A 66 10.26 -7.39 4.05
N ASP A 67 10.77 -8.55 4.45
CA ASP A 67 12.17 -8.90 4.24
C ASP A 67 12.48 -9.12 2.75
N TRP A 68 11.57 -9.76 2.03
CA TRP A 68 11.71 -9.94 0.58
C TRP A 68 11.78 -8.60 -0.18
N MET A 69 11.14 -7.54 0.31
CA MET A 69 11.32 -6.20 -0.29
C MET A 69 12.75 -5.71 -0.15
N LYS A 70 13.42 -5.97 0.99
CA LYS A 70 14.84 -5.60 1.20
C LYS A 70 15.77 -6.40 0.29
N GLU A 71 15.40 -7.63 -0.03
CA GLU A 71 16.21 -8.53 -0.87
C GLU A 71 16.13 -8.17 -2.35
N ILE A 72 14.96 -7.71 -2.83
CA ILE A 72 14.74 -7.42 -4.26
C ILE A 72 14.94 -5.95 -4.64
N THR A 73 15.13 -5.05 -3.66
CA THR A 73 15.32 -3.62 -3.89
C THR A 73 16.66 -3.14 -3.33
N ASP A 74 17.17 -2.04 -3.85
CA ASP A 74 18.44 -1.45 -3.41
C ASP A 74 18.25 -0.13 -2.64
N GLN A 75 19.36 0.42 -2.13
CA GLN A 75 19.32 1.70 -1.41
C GLN A 75 18.87 2.87 -2.29
N GLN A 76 19.09 2.81 -3.60
CA GLN A 76 18.72 3.89 -4.51
C GLN A 76 17.20 3.93 -4.68
N PHE A 77 16.57 2.77 -4.82
CA PHE A 77 15.12 2.63 -4.83
C PHE A 77 14.48 3.28 -3.59
N TRP A 78 14.98 2.97 -2.38
CA TRP A 78 14.43 3.56 -1.15
C TRP A 78 14.65 5.08 -1.03
N LYS A 79 15.76 5.60 -1.58
CA LYS A 79 15.97 7.06 -1.66
C LYS A 79 14.95 7.72 -2.59
N GLU A 80 14.64 7.08 -3.72
CA GLU A 80 13.64 7.58 -4.67
C GLU A 80 12.23 7.53 -4.08
N GLU A 81 11.85 6.43 -3.44
CA GLU A 81 10.56 6.32 -2.74
C GLU A 81 10.42 7.36 -1.63
N THR A 82 11.50 7.60 -0.88
CA THR A 82 11.53 8.67 0.13
C THR A 82 11.35 10.04 -0.52
N TRP A 83 12.05 10.31 -1.63
CA TRP A 83 11.95 11.58 -2.34
C TRP A 83 10.56 11.83 -2.92
N ARG A 84 9.94 10.82 -3.53
CA ARG A 84 8.55 10.87 -4.02
C ARG A 84 7.57 11.16 -2.88
N ALA A 85 7.67 10.42 -1.77
CA ALA A 85 6.78 10.60 -0.62
C ALA A 85 6.94 11.98 0.04
N MET A 86 8.15 12.55 0.07
CA MET A 86 8.36 13.94 0.51
C MET A 86 7.71 14.95 -0.44
N GLY A 87 7.75 14.71 -1.75
CA GLY A 87 7.05 15.51 -2.75
C GLY A 87 5.53 15.49 -2.54
N ASP A 88 4.96 14.30 -2.35
CA ASP A 88 3.55 14.13 -2.05
C ASP A 88 3.16 14.79 -0.73
N GLN A 89 3.98 14.64 0.32
CA GLN A 89 3.76 15.30 1.61
C GLN A 89 3.61 16.81 1.44
N LYS A 90 4.48 17.43 0.63
CA LYS A 90 4.41 18.87 0.37
C LYS A 90 3.12 19.23 -0.37
N MET A 91 2.77 18.49 -1.42
CA MET A 91 1.54 18.71 -2.19
C MET A 91 0.29 18.61 -1.30
N PHE A 92 0.22 17.59 -0.45
CA PHE A 92 -0.91 17.40 0.46
C PHE A 92 -1.00 18.49 1.53
N LYS A 93 0.14 18.98 2.02
CA LYS A 93 0.17 20.12 2.94
C LYS A 93 -0.39 21.37 2.29
N ASP A 94 0.06 21.71 1.08
CA ASP A 94 -0.42 22.87 0.33
C ASP A 94 -1.94 22.77 0.04
N ASN A 95 -2.41 21.56 -0.29
CA ASN A 95 -3.84 21.28 -0.46
C ASN A 95 -4.63 21.42 0.84
N LEU A 96 -4.11 20.90 1.96
CA LEU A 96 -4.72 21.05 3.28
C LEU A 96 -4.88 22.52 3.69
N GLU A 97 -3.84 23.33 3.47
CA GLU A 97 -3.88 24.78 3.74
C GLU A 97 -4.91 25.49 2.87
N THR A 98 -4.95 25.16 1.57
CA THR A 98 -5.95 25.68 0.62
C THR A 98 -7.38 25.32 1.03
N LEU A 99 -7.58 24.09 1.51
CA LEU A 99 -8.88 23.60 1.97
C LEU A 99 -9.30 24.27 3.28
N LYS A 100 -8.38 24.43 4.25
CA LYS A 100 -8.62 25.20 5.48
C LYS A 100 -9.09 26.63 5.17
N GLN A 101 -8.40 27.31 4.25
CA GLN A 101 -8.79 28.65 3.81
C GLN A 101 -10.16 28.67 3.13
N SER A 102 -10.42 27.74 2.21
CA SER A 102 -11.66 27.69 1.43
C SER A 102 -12.90 27.43 2.28
N PHE A 103 -12.75 26.65 3.35
CA PHE A 103 -13.83 26.38 4.31
C PHE A 103 -13.86 27.36 5.49
N ASN A 104 -13.03 28.42 5.49
CA ASN A 104 -12.81 29.33 6.61
C ASN A 104 -12.56 28.60 7.94
N GLN A 105 -11.92 27.44 7.88
CA GLN A 105 -11.61 26.62 9.05
C GLN A 105 -10.29 27.08 9.66
N THR A 106 -10.37 27.71 10.83
CA THR A 106 -9.22 28.12 11.65
C THR A 106 -8.79 27.04 12.65
N GLY A 107 -9.55 25.95 12.76
CA GLY A 107 -9.26 24.76 13.57
C GLY A 107 -10.27 23.64 13.30
N GLY A 108 -9.86 22.38 13.51
CA GLY A 108 -10.70 21.19 13.29
C GLY A 108 -9.97 20.07 12.53
N LEU A 109 -10.49 18.84 12.64
CA LEU A 109 -9.94 17.67 11.98
C LEU A 109 -10.22 17.71 10.47
N LEU A 110 -9.18 17.81 9.67
CA LEU A 110 -9.24 17.57 8.23
C LEU A 110 -8.44 16.32 7.90
N LYS A 111 -9.03 15.41 7.13
CA LYS A 111 -8.40 14.19 6.64
C LYS A 111 -8.63 14.09 5.13
N PHE A 112 -7.54 13.98 4.38
CA PHE A 112 -7.56 13.73 2.93
C PHE A 112 -6.83 12.43 2.65
N SER A 113 -7.43 11.57 1.83
CA SER A 113 -6.85 10.29 1.44
C SER A 113 -6.93 10.14 -0.08
N CYS A 114 -5.84 9.69 -0.69
CA CYS A 114 -5.82 9.25 -2.09
C CYS A 114 -5.40 7.78 -2.16
N SER A 115 -5.99 7.04 -3.11
CA SER A 115 -5.67 5.65 -3.39
C SER A 115 -5.36 5.51 -4.88
N PHE A 116 -4.26 4.84 -5.21
CA PHE A 116 -3.85 4.54 -6.58
C PHE A 116 -3.67 3.04 -6.76
#